data_AF-W4SBN2-F1
#
_entry.id   AF-W4SBN2-F1
#
_cell.length_a   1.000
_cell.length_b   1.000
_cell.length_c   1.000
_cell.angle_alpha   90.00
_cell.angle_beta   90.00
_cell.angle_gamma   90.00
#
_symmetry.space_group_name_H-M   'P 1'
#
loop_
_entity.id
_entity.type
_entity.pdbx_description
1 polymer ?
#
loop_
_entity_poly.entity_id
_entity_poly.type
_entity_poly.pdbx_seq_one_letter_code
_entity_poly.pdbx_strand_id
1 'polypeptide(L)'
;MTVAVSGDAQVLAFRRQYRGQSLVVAVTRLGAGNQGDGDLPLLVPPAAWGQASLALPPATYRNVLDGSTLQPQGGRVAISTLFARAPVAVLLTP
;
A
#
# COMPACT_ATOMS: atom_id res chain seq x y z
N MET A 1 12.38 -10.72 -6.35
CA MET A 1 11.15 -10.02 -6.80
C MET A 1 11.03 -8.70 -6.04
N THR A 2 10.80 -7.63 -6.79
CA THR A 2 10.81 -6.22 -6.35
C THR A 2 9.39 -5.76 -6.02
N VAL A 3 9.26 -4.71 -5.20
CA VAL A 3 7.97 -4.03 -5.00
C VAL A 3 7.76 -3.06 -6.16
N ALA A 4 6.59 -3.11 -6.79
CA ALA A 4 6.24 -2.25 -7.92
C ALA A 4 4.77 -1.85 -7.86
N VAL A 5 4.48 -0.58 -8.13
CA VAL A 5 3.11 -0.07 -8.24
C VAL A 5 2.67 -0.16 -9.72
N SER A 6 1.44 -0.60 -9.96
CA SER A 6 0.83 -0.59 -11.29
C SER A 6 -0.35 0.38 -11.35
N GLY A 7 -0.53 1.05 -12.49
CA GLY A 7 -1.59 2.04 -12.71
C GLY A 7 -1.19 3.46 -12.27
N ASP A 8 -2.11 4.42 -12.42
CA ASP A 8 -1.83 5.84 -12.21
C ASP A 8 -1.82 6.29 -10.73
N ALA A 9 -1.80 5.33 -9.80
CA ALA A 9 -1.82 5.64 -8.37
C ALA A 9 -0.51 6.30 -7.92
N GLN A 10 -0.66 7.40 -7.20
CA GLN A 10 0.45 8.18 -6.65
C GLN A 10 0.96 7.55 -5.36
N VAL A 11 1.75 6.48 -5.49
CA VAL A 11 2.26 5.68 -4.37
C VAL A 11 3.76 5.56 -4.46
N LEU A 12 4.45 5.78 -3.34
CA LEU A 12 5.86 5.43 -3.19
C LEU A 12 5.93 4.18 -2.33
N ALA A 13 6.65 3.18 -2.80
CA ALA A 13 6.83 1.94 -2.05
C ALA A 13 8.25 1.43 -2.18
N PHE A 14 8.77 0.89 -1.08
CA PHE A 14 10.07 0.24 -1.06
C PHE A 14 10.04 -1.01 -0.19
N ARG A 15 11.02 -1.88 -0.43
CA ARG A 15 11.24 -3.11 0.34
C ARG A 15 12.61 -3.07 0.97
N ARG A 16 12.69 -3.47 2.23
CA ARG A 16 13.92 -3.73 2.95
C ARG A 16 13.94 -5.18 3.43
N GLN A 17 15.07 -5.86 3.28
CA GLN A 17 15.23 -7.24 3.71
C GLN A 17 16.36 -7.33 4.74
N TYR A 18 16.17 -8.12 5.79
CA TYR A 18 17.15 -8.33 6.83
C TYR A 18 16.93 -9.68 7.55
N ARG A 19 17.94 -10.55 7.54
CA ARG A 19 17.93 -11.86 8.24
C ARG A 19 16.64 -12.69 7.98
N GLY A 20 16.34 -12.95 6.71
CA GLY A 20 15.13 -13.67 6.29
C GLY A 20 13.90 -12.79 6.19
N GLN A 21 13.74 -11.83 7.11
CA GLN A 21 12.57 -10.96 7.18
C GLN A 21 12.51 -9.93 6.05
N SER A 22 11.29 -9.51 5.73
CA SER A 22 11.02 -8.48 4.74
C SER A 22 10.04 -7.44 5.28
N LEU A 23 10.45 -6.17 5.22
CA LEU A 23 9.63 -5.01 5.47
C LEU A 23 9.26 -4.35 4.13
N VAL A 24 7.99 -4.13 3.89
CA VAL A 24 7.51 -3.28 2.79
C VAL A 24 6.85 -2.06 3.39
N VAL A 25 7.28 -0.88 2.94
CA VAL A 25 6.65 0.39 3.30
C VAL A 25 6.05 0.98 2.04
N ALA A 26 4.77 1.32 2.09
CA ALA A 26 4.07 2.01 1.03
C ALA A 26 3.39 3.26 1.61
N VAL A 27 3.51 4.38 0.89
CA VAL A 27 2.95 5.67 1.29
C VAL A 27 2.26 6.32 0.10
N THR A 28 1.14 7.01 0.36
CA THR A 28 0.49 7.86 -0.65
C THR A 28 1.32 9.13 -0.88
N ARG A 29 1.71 9.43 -2.12
CA ARG A 29 2.51 10.60 -2.49
C ARG A 29 1.66 11.87 -2.65
N LEU A 30 0.37 11.71 -2.98
CA LEU A 30 -0.59 12.81 -3.13
C LEU A 30 -1.93 12.33 -2.55
N GLY A 31 -2.30 12.82 -1.37
CA GLY A 31 -3.65 12.63 -0.85
C GLY A 31 -4.63 13.28 -1.82
N ALA A 32 -5.54 12.50 -2.40
CA ALA A 32 -6.66 12.94 -3.24
C ALA A 32 -6.42 14.26 -3.99
N GLY A 33 -5.43 14.29 -4.89
CA GLY A 33 -5.09 15.50 -5.64
C GLY A 33 -6.17 15.85 -6.67
N ASN A 34 -7.28 16.44 -6.22
CA ASN A 34 -8.15 17.39 -6.94
C ASN A 34 -9.38 17.82 -6.08
N GLN A 35 -9.18 18.16 -4.80
CA GLN A 35 -10.19 18.93 -4.07
C GLN A 35 -9.59 20.28 -3.71
N GLY A 36 -10.04 21.31 -4.43
CA GLY A 36 -9.74 22.69 -4.14
C GLY A 36 -10.24 23.07 -2.75
N ASP A 37 -9.45 23.92 -2.08
CA ASP A 37 -9.71 24.60 -0.82
C ASP A 37 -10.32 23.78 0.34
N GLY A 38 -9.45 23.48 1.32
CA GLY A 38 -9.85 23.13 2.69
C GLY A 38 -9.78 21.63 2.98
N ASP A 39 -8.80 21.25 3.81
CA ASP A 39 -8.51 19.90 4.33
C ASP A 39 -8.38 18.77 3.29
N LEU A 40 -7.13 18.40 3.00
CA LEU A 40 -6.84 17.15 2.27
C LEU A 40 -7.36 15.97 3.11
N PRO A 41 -8.31 15.17 2.60
CA PRO A 41 -8.80 14.02 3.34
C PRO A 41 -7.65 13.04 3.54
N LEU A 42 -7.43 12.64 4.80
CA LEU A 42 -6.37 11.71 5.18
C LEU A 42 -6.50 10.35 4.46
N LEU A 43 -7.73 9.99 4.05
CA LEU A 43 -8.05 8.77 3.32
C LEU A 43 -8.67 9.10 1.97
N VAL A 44 -8.19 8.43 0.93
CA VAL A 44 -8.73 8.50 -0.43
C VAL A 44 -9.83 7.44 -0.59
N PRO A 45 -11.03 7.78 -1.09
CA PRO A 45 -12.10 6.81 -1.31
C PRO A 45 -11.64 5.61 -2.16
N PRO A 46 -12.04 4.36 -1.83
CA PRO A 46 -11.60 3.16 -2.54
C PRO A 46 -11.76 3.24 -4.08
N ALA A 47 -12.85 3.84 -4.56
CA ALA A 47 -13.14 3.98 -5.99
C ALA A 47 -12.13 4.88 -6.73
N ALA A 48 -11.52 5.86 -6.06
CA ALA A 48 -10.57 6.78 -6.68
C ALA A 48 -9.21 6.13 -6.98
N TRP A 49 -8.91 4.97 -6.40
CA TRP A 49 -7.71 4.19 -6.71
C TRP A 49 -7.82 3.36 -8.00
N GLY A 50 -9.03 3.23 -8.56
CA GLY A 50 -9.27 2.42 -9.74
C GLY A 50 -8.80 0.97 -9.57
N GLN A 51 -8.05 0.45 -10.54
CA GLN A 51 -7.48 -0.90 -10.53
C GLN A 51 -6.00 -0.92 -10.12
N ALA A 52 -5.51 0.15 -9.46
CA ALA A 52 -4.12 0.22 -9.08
C ALA A 52 -3.75 -0.87 -8.06
N SER A 53 -2.56 -1.44 -8.21
CA SER A 53 -2.10 -2.54 -7.36
C SER A 53 -0.64 -2.42 -7.01
N LEU A 54 -0.26 -3.00 -5.86
CA LEU A 54 1.11 -3.19 -5.44
C LEU A 54 1.50 -4.65 -5.67
N ALA A 55 2.52 -4.88 -6.48
CA ALA A 55 3.14 -6.19 -6.62
C ALA A 55 3.96 -6.52 -5.37
N LEU A 56 3.66 -7.67 -4.76
CA LEU A 56 4.30 -8.18 -3.56
C LEU A 56 4.67 -9.66 -3.76
N PRO A 57 5.84 -10.11 -3.30
CA PRO A 57 6.14 -11.54 -3.25
C PRO A 57 5.05 -12.31 -2.49
N PRO A 58 4.71 -13.54 -2.91
CA PRO A 58 3.77 -14.39 -2.20
C PRO A 58 4.23 -14.64 -0.76
N ALA A 59 3.47 -14.13 0.21
CA ALA A 59 3.67 -14.33 1.64
C ALA A 59 2.44 -13.84 2.41
N THR A 60 2.38 -14.16 3.69
CA THR A 60 1.41 -13.57 4.61
C THR A 60 2.07 -12.38 5.30
N TYR A 61 1.55 -11.18 5.05
CA TYR A 61 2.07 -9.94 5.61
C TYR A 61 1.21 -9.49 6.78
N ARG A 62 1.85 -9.04 7.86
CA ARG A 62 1.20 -8.29 8.94
C ARG A 62 1.40 -6.80 8.71
N ASN A 63 0.33 -6.03 8.68
CA ASN A 63 0.42 -4.58 8.79
C ASN A 63 0.73 -4.20 10.24
N VAL A 64 1.85 -3.54 10.46
CA VAL A 64 2.35 -3.18 11.80
C VAL A 64 1.48 -2.10 12.45
N LEU A 65 0.82 -1.25 11.64
CA LEU A 65 0.07 -0.10 12.14
C LEU A 65 -1.28 -0.47 12.76
N ASP A 66 -1.97 -1.47 12.20
CA ASP A 66 -3.32 -1.88 12.64
C ASP A 66 -3.40 -3.37 13.03
N GLY A 67 -2.31 -4.13 12.88
CA GLY A 67 -2.23 -5.55 13.19
C GLY A 67 -2.94 -6.47 12.19
N SER A 68 -3.54 -5.93 11.13
CA SER A 68 -4.24 -6.71 10.11
C SER A 68 -3.29 -7.59 9.30
N THR A 69 -3.84 -8.66 8.75
CA THR A 69 -3.10 -9.57 7.86
C THR A 69 -3.52 -9.35 6.41
N LEU A 70 -2.54 -9.28 5.53
CA LEU A 70 -2.68 -9.12 4.09
C LEU A 70 -2.03 -10.31 3.37
N GLN A 71 -2.79 -10.95 2.48
CA GLN A 71 -2.30 -12.00 1.60
C GLN A 71 -2.44 -11.54 0.14
N PRO A 72 -1.32 -11.32 -0.58
CA PRO A 72 -1.38 -10.95 -1.99
C PRO A 72 -2.02 -12.05 -2.83
N GLN A 73 -3.05 -11.69 -3.59
CA GLN A 73 -3.69 -12.58 -4.55
C GLN A 73 -2.95 -12.49 -5.88
N GLY A 74 -2.43 -13.61 -6.38
CA GLY A 74 -1.60 -13.61 -7.60
C GLY A 74 -0.35 -12.72 -7.50
N GLY A 75 0.20 -12.53 -6.29
CA GLY A 75 1.35 -11.65 -6.07
C GLY A 75 1.03 -10.15 -6.12
N ARG A 76 -0.23 -9.77 -5.95
CA ARG A 76 -0.68 -8.37 -5.95
C ARG A 76 -1.65 -8.07 -4.80
N VAL A 77 -1.64 -6.81 -4.36
CA VAL A 77 -2.61 -6.25 -3.41
C VAL A 77 -3.17 -4.97 -4.02
N ALA A 78 -4.49 -4.80 -3.99
CA ALA A 78 -5.12 -3.56 -4.45
C ALA A 78 -4.70 -2.38 -3.56
N ILE A 79 -4.38 -1.23 -4.15
CA ILE A 79 -4.00 -0.02 -3.38
C ILE A 79 -5.14 0.44 -2.48
N SER A 80 -6.39 0.28 -2.93
CA SER A 80 -7.59 0.57 -2.14
C SER A 80 -7.69 -0.26 -0.85
N THR A 81 -7.28 -1.53 -0.89
CA THR A 81 -7.20 -2.39 0.30
C THR A 81 -6.02 -1.99 1.18
N LEU A 82 -4.88 -1.69 0.58
CA LEU A 82 -3.64 -1.35 1.29
C LEU A 82 -3.79 -0.08 2.15
N PHE A 83 -4.49 0.93 1.63
CA PHE A 83 -4.70 2.22 2.31
C PHE A 83 -6.12 2.41 2.87
N ALA A 84 -6.86 1.32 3.06
CA ALA A 84 -8.25 1.38 3.56
C ALA A 84 -8.36 2.03 4.96
N ARG A 85 -7.29 1.99 5.76
CA ARG A 85 -7.29 2.46 7.16
C ARG A 85 -6.28 3.58 7.43
N ALA A 86 -5.27 3.76 6.58
CA ALA A 86 -4.24 4.78 6.74
C ALA A 86 -3.60 5.10 5.37
N PRO A 87 -3.06 6.31 5.16
CA PRO A 87 -2.30 6.68 3.96
C PRO A 87 -0.89 6.06 3.90
N VAL A 88 -0.59 5.18 4.86
CA VAL A 88 0.68 4.47 5.00
C VAL A 88 0.38 3.02 5.34
N ALA A 89 1.12 2.10 4.74
CA ALA A 89 1.12 0.69 5.10
C ALA A 89 2.54 0.23 5.40
N VAL A 90 2.72 -0.45 6.53
CA VAL A 90 4.01 -1.02 6.95
C VAL A 90 3.82 -2.51 7.11
N LEU A 91 4.23 -3.28 6.12
CA LEU A 91 3.99 -4.70 6.01
C LEU A 91 5.23 -5.49 6.41
N LEU A 92 5.09 -6.43 7.33
CA LEU A 92 6.14 -7.33 7.77
C LEU A 92 5.80 -8.77 7.41
N THR A 93 6.77 -9.49 6.86
CA THR A 93 6.72 -10.96 6.71
C THR A 93 8.03 -11.56 7.20
N PRO A 94 7.99 -12.78 7.78
CA PRO A 94 9.18 -13.60 7.99
C PRO A 94 9.96 -13.84 6.71
#